data_AF-A0A509BTQ1-F1
#
_entry.id   AF-A0A509BTQ1-F1
#
_cell.length_a   1.000
_cell.length_b   1.000
_cell.length_c   1.000
_cell.angle_alpha   90.00
_cell.angle_beta   90.00
_cell.angle_gamma   90.00
#
_symmetry.space_group_name_H-M   'P 1'
#
loop_
_entity.id
_entity.type
_entity.pdbx_description
1 polymer ?
#
loop_
_entity_poly.entity_id
_entity_poly.type
_entity_poly.pdbx_seq_one_letter_code
_entity_poly.pdbx_strand_id
1 'polypeptide(L)'
;MLTEGERVEHIDAALVKFGFPVGPIQLLDEVGIDTGTKIIPVLEAAYGERFSAPANVVASILNDDRKGRKNGRGFYLLWRKRA
;
A
#
# COMPACT_ATOMS: atom_id res chain seq x y z
N MET A 1 -11.32 3.03 -3.49
CA MET A 1 -11.34 3.09 -2.01
C MET A 1 -10.43 4.17 -1.45
N LEU A 2 -9.09 4.03 -1.44
CA LEU A 2 -8.22 5.08 -0.84
C LEU A 2 -8.35 6.45 -1.52
N THR A 3 -8.39 6.48 -2.85
CA THR A 3 -8.59 7.70 -3.64
C THR A 3 -10.01 8.29 -3.48
N GLU A 4 -10.95 7.52 -2.96
CA GLU A 4 -12.33 7.97 -2.65
C GLU A 4 -12.45 8.53 -1.23
N GLY A 5 -11.35 8.57 -0.46
CA GLY A 5 -11.33 9.12 0.90
C GLY A 5 -11.64 8.11 2.01
N GLU A 6 -11.71 6.82 1.69
CA GLU A 6 -11.87 5.80 2.72
C GLU A 6 -10.64 5.73 3.64
N ARG A 7 -10.91 5.54 4.93
CA ARG A 7 -9.86 5.42 5.92
C ARG A 7 -9.11 4.10 5.73
N VAL A 8 -7.78 4.16 5.85
CA VAL A 8 -6.89 2.99 5.72
C VAL A 8 -7.33 1.87 6.69
N GLU A 9 -7.64 2.23 7.94
CA GLU A 9 -8.04 1.29 8.97
C GLU A 9 -9.36 0.58 8.66
N HIS A 10 -10.26 1.23 7.93
CA HIS A 10 -11.53 0.64 7.54
C HIS A 10 -11.35 -0.45 6.50
N ILE A 11 -10.53 -0.18 5.49
CA ILE A 11 -10.26 -1.13 4.41
C ILE A 11 -9.59 -2.38 4.99
N ASP A 12 -8.56 -2.18 5.81
CA ASP A 12 -7.83 -3.28 6.43
C ASP A 12 -8.72 -4.09 7.39
N ALA A 13 -9.46 -3.42 8.29
CA ALA A 13 -10.35 -4.11 9.21
C ALA A 13 -11.49 -4.87 8.50
N ALA A 14 -12.04 -4.31 7.42
CA ALA A 14 -13.08 -4.97 6.64
C ALA A 14 -12.57 -6.27 6.00
N LEU A 15 -11.36 -6.27 5.44
CA LEU A 15 -10.79 -7.44 4.78
C LEU A 15 -10.26 -8.48 5.78
N VAL A 16 -9.76 -8.06 6.94
CA VAL A 16 -9.46 -8.99 8.04
C VAL A 16 -10.75 -9.66 8.52
N LYS A 17 -11.83 -8.90 8.73
CA LYS A 17 -13.14 -9.46 9.10
C LYS A 17 -13.69 -10.41 8.02
N PHE A 18 -13.40 -10.14 6.75
CA PHE A 18 -13.76 -11.03 5.64
C PHE A 18 -12.97 -12.36 5.67
N GLY A 19 -11.80 -12.41 6.31
CA GLY A 19 -11.01 -13.62 6.51
C GLY A 19 -9.55 -13.51 6.09
N PHE A 20 -9.08 -12.34 5.68
CA PHE A 20 -7.66 -12.15 5.42
C PHE A 20 -6.88 -12.20 6.75
N PRO A 21 -5.69 -12.83 6.79
CA PRO A 21 -4.88 -12.92 8.01
C PRO A 21 -4.30 -11.56 8.44
N VAL A 22 -4.17 -10.62 7.49
CA VAL A 22 -3.67 -9.26 7.69
C VAL A 22 -4.33 -8.33 6.67
N GLY A 23 -4.53 -7.06 7.05
CA GLY A 23 -5.06 -6.05 6.14
C GLY A 23 -4.10 -5.81 4.97
N PRO A 24 -4.61 -5.61 3.73
CA PRO A 24 -3.74 -5.46 2.57
C PRO A 24 -2.86 -4.21 2.62
N ILE A 25 -3.29 -3.13 3.27
CA ILE A 25 -2.49 -1.91 3.35
C ILE A 25 -1.36 -2.11 4.37
N GLN A 26 -1.64 -2.72 5.52
CA GLN A 26 -0.61 -3.17 6.45
C GLN A 26 0.38 -4.14 5.78
N LEU A 27 -0.11 -5.09 4.98
CA LEU A 27 0.75 -6.02 4.25
C LEU A 27 1.67 -5.29 3.26
N LEU A 28 1.15 -4.28 2.56
CA LEU A 28 1.93 -3.45 1.65
C LEU A 28 3.03 -2.67 2.39
N ASP A 29 2.73 -2.18 3.58
CA ASP A 29 3.70 -1.53 4.48
C ASP A 29 4.80 -2.49 4.96
N GLU A 30 4.47 -3.77 5.19
CA GLU A 30 5.44 -4.80 5.58
C GLU A 30 6.36 -5.22 4.43
N VAL A 31 5.80 -5.42 3.23
CA VAL A 31 6.54 -5.81 2.03
C VAL A 31 7.38 -4.66 1.47
N GLY A 32 6.87 -3.44 1.57
CA GLY A 32 7.50 -2.23 1.06
C GLY A 32 6.73 -1.64 -0.11
N ILE A 33 6.24 -0.42 0.08
CA ILE A 33 5.41 0.28 -0.91
C ILE A 33 6.20 0.54 -2.20
N ASP A 34 7.51 0.83 -2.09
CA ASP A 34 8.35 1.12 -3.25
C ASP A 34 8.56 -0.10 -4.15
N THR A 35 8.65 -1.30 -3.56
CA THR A 35 8.64 -2.57 -4.30
C THR A 35 7.33 -2.73 -5.06
N GLY A 36 6.20 -2.45 -4.41
CA GLY A 36 4.88 -2.45 -5.05
C GLY A 36 4.82 -1.47 -6.23
N THR A 37 5.31 -0.23 -6.08
CA THR A 37 5.28 0.74 -7.19
C THR A 37 6.11 0.33 -8.41
N LYS A 38 7.17 -0.47 -8.22
CA LYS A 38 8.01 -0.97 -9.32
C LYS A 38 7.37 -2.13 -10.09
N ILE A 39 6.49 -2.91 -9.45
CA ILE A 39 5.83 -4.05 -10.10
C ILE A 39 4.67 -3.63 -11.01
N ILE A 40 4.00 -2.50 -10.70
CA ILE A 40 2.85 -1.97 -11.43
C ILE A 40 3.08 -1.90 -12.95
N PRO A 41 4.14 -1.24 -13.47
CA PRO A 41 4.35 -1.16 -14.92
C PRO A 41 4.62 -2.53 -15.56
N VAL A 42 5.19 -3.49 -14.80
CA VAL A 42 5.40 -4.86 -15.29
C VAL A 42 4.07 -5.59 -15.43
N LEU A 43 3.18 -5.46 -14.43
CA LEU A 43 1.86 -6.07 -14.46
C LEU A 43 0.95 -5.44 -15.52
N GLU A 44 1.02 -4.12 -15.68
CA GLU A 44 0.31 -3.40 -16.74
C GLU A 44 0.78 -3.83 -18.13
N ALA A 45 2.09 -3.95 -18.36
CA ALA A 45 2.62 -4.45 -19.62
C ALA A 45 2.19 -5.90 -19.92
N ALA A 46 2.10 -6.75 -18.89
CA ALA A 46 1.74 -8.16 -19.05
C ALA A 46 0.22 -8.41 -19.16
N TYR A 47 -0.59 -7.62 -18.47
CA TYR A 47 -2.02 -7.91 -18.25
C TYR A 47 -2.95 -6.73 -18.54
N GLY A 48 -2.41 -5.63 -19.05
CA GLY A 48 -3.15 -4.46 -19.53
C GLY A 48 -3.64 -3.51 -18.44
N GLU A 49 -4.56 -2.63 -18.85
CA GLU A 49 -5.02 -1.44 -18.11
C GLU A 49 -5.63 -1.76 -16.73
N ARG A 50 -6.09 -2.99 -16.50
CA ARG A 50 -6.63 -3.42 -15.19
C ARG A 50 -5.61 -3.34 -14.06
N PHE A 51 -4.32 -3.29 -14.39
CA PHE A 51 -3.23 -3.08 -13.42
C PHE A 51 -2.67 -1.66 -13.45
N SER A 52 -3.21 -0.76 -14.27
CA SER A 52 -2.84 0.65 -14.24
C SER A 52 -3.20 1.24 -12.88
N ALA A 53 -2.22 1.87 -12.23
CA ALA A 53 -2.48 2.60 -11.01
C ALA A 53 -3.30 3.86 -11.30
N PRO A 54 -4.15 4.32 -10.34
CA PRO A 54 -4.79 5.61 -10.47
C PRO A 54 -3.76 6.72 -10.67
N ALA A 55 -4.11 7.70 -11.50
CA ALA A 55 -3.22 8.81 -11.84
C ALA A 55 -2.64 9.46 -10.57
N ASN A 56 -1.35 9.77 -10.63
CA ASN A 56 -0.57 10.43 -9.57
C ASN A 56 -0.35 9.65 -8.27
N VAL A 57 -1.04 8.52 -8.00
CA VAL A 57 -0.85 7.76 -6.74
C VAL A 57 0.58 7.25 -6.59
N VAL A 58 1.13 6.65 -7.64
CA VAL A 58 2.51 6.14 -7.64
C VAL A 58 3.51 7.28 -7.44
N ALA A 59 3.33 8.39 -8.16
CA ALA A 59 4.20 9.56 -8.03
C ALA A 59 4.14 10.19 -6.63
N SER A 60 2.94 10.34 -6.06
CA SER A 60 2.74 10.87 -4.70
C SER A 60 3.42 9.99 -3.64
N ILE A 61 3.30 8.67 -3.75
CA ILE A 61 3.94 7.72 -2.84
C ILE A 61 5.46 7.81 -2.91
N LEU A 62 6.02 7.85 -4.13
CA LEU A 62 7.46 7.95 -4.35
C LEU A 62 8.03 9.28 -3.84
N ASN A 63 7.30 10.39 -4.04
CA ASN A 63 7.71 11.72 -3.60
C ASN A 63 7.60 11.90 -2.07
N ASP A 64 6.67 11.21 -1.42
CA ASP A 64 6.47 11.29 0.04
C ASP A 64 7.40 10.35 0.83
N ASP A 65 8.39 9.72 0.17
CA ASP A 65 9.33 8.75 0.76
C ASP A 65 8.65 7.75 1.72
N ARG A 66 7.50 7.19 1.34
CA ARG A 66 6.84 6.14 2.11
C ARG A 66 7.31 4.79 1.63
N LYS A 67 8.18 4.16 2.41
CA LYS A 67 8.79 2.86 2.08
C LYS A 67 8.28 1.73 2.98
N GLY A 68 7.40 2.04 3.92
CA GLY A 68 6.87 1.07 4.88
C GLY A 68 7.88 0.75 5.97
N ARG A 69 7.99 -0.53 6.33
CA ARG A 69 8.82 -1.01 7.44
C ARG A 69 10.26 -0.56 7.39
N LYS A 70 10.86 -0.51 6.19
CA LYS A 70 12.30 -0.26 6.04
C LYS A 70 12.73 1.15 6.39
N ASN A 71 11.84 2.15 6.33
CA ASN A 71 12.17 3.52 6.74
C ASN A 71 11.27 4.04 7.86
N GLY A 72 10.51 3.17 8.52
CA GLY A 72 9.68 3.59 9.64
C GLY A 72 8.44 4.39 9.22
N ARG A 73 8.11 4.46 7.92
CA ARG A 73 7.07 5.35 7.40
C ARG A 73 6.35 4.70 6.23
N GLY A 74 5.15 4.19 6.49
CA GLY A 74 4.24 3.64 5.50
C GLY A 74 2.92 4.39 5.47
N PHE A 75 1.83 3.71 5.09
CA PHE A 75 0.48 4.19 5.35
C PHE A 75 0.23 4.30 6.87
N TYR A 76 0.80 3.39 7.64
CA TYR A 76 0.83 3.45 9.09
C TYR A 76 2.15 4.06 9.61
N LEU A 77 2.03 4.86 10.68
CA LEU A 77 3.16 5.34 11.49
C LEU A 77 3.41 4.33 12.63
N LEU A 78 3.93 3.15 12.33
CA LEU A 78 4.09 2.09 13.34
C LEU A 78 5.35 1.26 13.15
N TRP A 79 6.52 1.73 13.62
CA TRP A 79 7.72 0.87 13.72
C TRP A 79 8.58 1.10 14.97
N ARG A 80 8.06 1.83 15.97
CA ARG A 80 8.63 1.73 17.32
C ARG A 80 7.99 0.50 17.97
N LYS A 81 8.73 -0.61 18.02
CA LYS A 81 8.43 -1.67 18.99
C LYS A 81 8.25 -0.97 20.33
N ARG A 82 7.08 -1.09 20.96
CA ARG A 82 7.00 -0.85 22.41
C ARG A 82 7.98 -1.83 23.04
N ALA A 83 9.07 -1.30 23.57
CA ALA A 83 9.75 -1.92 24.70
C ALA A 83 8.97 -1.54 25.96
#